data_AF-A0A519HTT9-F1
#
_entry.id   AF-A0A519HTT9-F1
#
_cell.length_a   1.000
_cell.length_b   1.000
_cell.length_c   1.000
_cell.angle_alpha   90.00
_cell.angle_beta   90.00
_cell.angle_gamma   90.00
#
_symmetry.space_group_name_H-M   'P 1'
#
loop_
_entity.id
_entity.type
_entity.pdbx_description
1 polymer ?
#
loop_
_entity_poly.entity_id
_entity_poly.type
_entity_poly.pdbx_seq_one_letter_code
_entity_poly.pdbx_strand_id
1 'polypeptide(L)'
;MWLAAFPARAEPFQTWVDLCLETNVDLDAVGAKAKAAGWTAIPAAEVGLDGSEIRAPAAYMNVDPATFGDKGPPADFQMLITGSGDGEDTFGIAGVRMDLCTVIAMNGDTEELQARMRDRLGIAPVNLDGETFWVFSRNGSRFRSESDLLDLDAADLPRIAREKKVYLGGLVPEDGAVGLVLAILRPD
;
A
#
# COMPACT_ATOMS: atom_id res chain seq x y z
N MET A 1 -38.56 8.77 -10.71
CA MET A 1 -37.43 8.11 -11.40
C MET A 1 -36.28 8.07 -10.40
N TRP A 2 -36.08 6.93 -9.74
CA TRP A 2 -34.99 6.75 -8.77
C TRP A 2 -33.74 6.40 -9.56
N LEU A 3 -32.78 7.33 -9.62
CA LEU A 3 -31.42 7.01 -10.02
C LEU A 3 -30.82 6.23 -8.85
N ALA A 4 -30.85 4.89 -8.94
CA ALA A 4 -29.95 4.08 -8.14
C ALA A 4 -28.53 4.43 -8.60
N ALA A 5 -27.89 5.33 -7.86
CA ALA A 5 -26.45 5.52 -7.97
C ALA A 5 -25.84 4.25 -7.39
N PHE A 6 -25.65 3.24 -8.24
CA PHE A 6 -24.71 2.18 -7.94
C PHE A 6 -23.38 2.90 -7.70
N PRO A 7 -22.71 2.72 -6.55
CA PRO A 7 -21.34 3.19 -6.43
C PRO A 7 -20.61 2.54 -7.60
N ALA A 8 -20.01 3.36 -8.46
CA ALA A 8 -19.06 2.86 -9.43
C ALA A 8 -18.08 2.03 -8.60
N ARG A 9 -18.16 0.70 -8.73
CA ARG A 9 -17.30 -0.21 -7.99
C ARG A 9 -15.90 0.23 -8.39
N ALA A 10 -15.19 0.83 -7.44
CA ALA A 10 -13.88 1.39 -7.71
C ALA A 10 -13.07 0.30 -8.37
N GLU A 11 -12.57 0.57 -9.58
CA GLU A 11 -11.63 -0.33 -10.23
C GLU A 11 -10.56 -0.70 -9.19
N PRO A 12 -10.07 -1.95 -9.22
CA PRO A 12 -8.93 -2.32 -8.40
C PRO A 12 -7.88 -1.20 -8.45
N PHE A 13 -7.42 -0.77 -7.28
CA PHE A 13 -6.32 0.18 -7.11
C PHE A 13 -6.60 1.68 -7.31
N GLN A 14 -7.74 2.12 -7.87
CA GLN A 14 -8.15 3.53 -7.70
C GLN A 14 -8.34 3.83 -6.21
N THR A 15 -8.96 2.90 -5.50
CA THR A 15 -9.06 2.88 -4.04
C THR A 15 -7.69 2.92 -3.38
N TRP A 16 -6.68 2.17 -3.83
CA TRP A 16 -5.34 2.21 -3.21
C TRP A 16 -4.70 3.60 -3.29
N VAL A 17 -4.81 4.28 -4.44
CA VAL A 17 -4.28 5.65 -4.58
C VAL A 17 -4.96 6.59 -3.59
N ASP A 18 -6.29 6.55 -3.52
CA ASP A 18 -7.09 7.41 -2.65
C ASP A 18 -6.86 7.12 -1.16
N LEU A 19 -6.62 5.85 -0.83
CA LEU A 19 -6.44 5.35 0.52
C LEU A 19 -5.01 5.53 1.02
N CYS A 20 -4.00 5.13 0.26
CA CYS A 20 -2.60 5.07 0.67
C CYS A 20 -1.80 6.32 0.22
N LEU A 21 -1.86 6.65 -1.07
CA LEU A 21 -0.99 7.70 -1.63
C LEU A 21 -1.46 9.10 -1.26
N GLU A 22 -2.78 9.36 -1.27
CA GLU A 22 -3.32 10.67 -0.94
C GLU A 22 -3.20 11.02 0.55
N THR A 23 -3.33 10.03 1.43
CA THR A 23 -3.19 10.17 2.88
C THR A 23 -1.73 10.25 3.32
N ASN A 24 -0.79 9.98 2.42
CA ASN A 24 0.64 9.81 2.74
C ASN A 24 0.87 8.71 3.78
N VAL A 25 0.07 7.63 3.71
CA VAL A 25 0.14 6.49 4.63
C VAL A 25 -0.06 6.90 6.10
N ASP A 26 -0.81 7.97 6.34
CA ASP A 26 -1.28 8.30 7.69
C ASP A 26 -2.33 7.25 8.11
N LEU A 27 -1.97 6.37 9.04
CA LEU A 27 -2.74 5.16 9.35
C LEU A 27 -4.19 5.46 9.76
N ASP A 28 -4.39 6.53 10.54
CA ASP A 28 -5.72 6.97 10.97
C ASP A 28 -6.54 7.53 9.79
N ALA A 29 -5.91 8.36 8.95
CA ALA A 29 -6.56 8.90 7.76
C ALA A 29 -6.89 7.81 6.72
N VAL A 30 -6.01 6.83 6.53
CA VAL A 30 -6.25 5.66 5.66
C VAL A 30 -7.48 4.91 6.16
N GLY A 31 -7.52 4.58 7.46
CA GLY A 31 -8.64 3.86 8.06
C GLY A 31 -9.95 4.63 7.98
N ALA A 32 -9.92 5.94 8.19
CA ALA A 32 -11.10 6.79 8.05
C ALA A 32 -11.61 6.82 6.60
N LYS A 33 -10.72 6.95 5.62
CA LYS A 33 -11.09 6.90 4.19
C LYS A 33 -11.60 5.53 3.77
N ALA A 34 -11.00 4.43 4.25
CA ALA A 34 -11.44 3.07 3.95
C ALA A 34 -12.90 2.87 4.38
N LYS A 35 -13.22 3.23 5.63
CA LYS A 35 -14.59 3.16 6.16
C LYS A 35 -15.55 4.06 5.38
N ALA A 36 -15.14 5.28 5.04
CA ALA A 36 -15.96 6.18 4.22
C ALA A 36 -16.23 5.65 2.81
N ALA A 37 -15.29 4.88 2.25
CA ALA A 37 -15.44 4.17 0.98
C ALA A 37 -16.22 2.85 1.10
N GLY A 38 -16.75 2.51 2.27
CA GLY A 38 -17.56 1.31 2.51
C GLY A 38 -16.78 0.03 2.79
N TRP A 39 -15.47 0.13 3.06
CA TRP A 39 -14.66 -1.02 3.44
C TRP A 39 -14.99 -1.46 4.87
N THR A 40 -15.06 -2.77 5.07
CA THR A 40 -15.36 -3.39 6.36
C THR A 40 -14.07 -3.64 7.12
N ALA A 41 -13.92 -3.03 8.30
CA ALA A 41 -12.80 -3.32 9.18
C ALA A 41 -12.94 -4.75 9.75
N ILE A 42 -11.86 -5.50 9.76
CA ILE A 42 -11.78 -6.85 10.30
C ILE A 42 -10.65 -6.94 11.34
N PRO A 43 -10.73 -7.85 12.31
CA PRO A 43 -9.62 -8.08 13.24
C PRO A 43 -8.37 -8.52 12.48
N ALA A 44 -7.24 -7.85 12.69
CA ALA A 44 -5.98 -8.15 11.99
C ALA A 44 -5.52 -9.61 12.20
N ALA A 45 -5.78 -10.18 13.38
CA ALA A 45 -5.48 -11.57 13.67
C ALA A 45 -6.23 -12.58 12.76
N GLU A 46 -7.40 -12.22 12.22
CA GLU A 46 -8.15 -13.08 11.30
C GLU A 46 -7.49 -13.19 9.91
N VAL A 47 -6.57 -12.28 9.59
CA VAL A 47 -5.79 -12.29 8.35
C VAL A 47 -4.31 -12.61 8.60
N GLY A 48 -4.01 -13.26 9.73
CA GLY A 48 -2.65 -13.69 10.05
C GLY A 48 -1.71 -12.59 10.51
N LEU A 49 -2.21 -11.37 10.75
CA LEU A 49 -1.42 -10.26 11.27
C LEU A 49 -1.55 -10.22 12.79
N ASP A 50 -0.66 -10.93 13.48
CA ASP A 50 -0.64 -11.04 14.94
C ASP A 50 0.10 -9.89 15.65
N GLY A 51 0.73 -9.01 14.87
CA GLY A 51 1.47 -7.85 15.37
C GLY A 51 2.96 -8.09 15.59
N SER A 52 3.47 -9.29 15.30
CA SER A 52 4.90 -9.62 15.43
C SER A 52 5.76 -8.93 14.38
N GLU A 53 5.29 -8.86 13.14
CA GLU A 53 6.00 -8.25 12.00
C GLU A 53 5.53 -6.81 11.72
N ILE A 54 4.25 -6.52 11.94
CA ILE A 54 3.64 -5.21 11.69
C ILE A 54 3.00 -4.71 12.98
N ARG A 55 3.52 -3.63 13.56
CA ARG A 55 2.98 -3.00 14.77
C ARG A 55 1.65 -2.31 14.47
N ALA A 56 0.69 -2.52 15.39
CA ALA A 56 -0.67 -1.99 15.33
C ALA A 56 -1.34 -2.22 13.96
N PRO A 57 -1.43 -3.48 13.49
CA PRO A 57 -1.99 -3.76 12.19
C PRO A 57 -3.49 -3.46 12.19
N ALA A 58 -3.98 -2.90 11.09
CA ALA A 58 -5.40 -2.78 10.79
C ALA A 58 -5.67 -3.36 9.40
N ALA A 59 -6.76 -4.11 9.29
CA ALA A 59 -7.15 -4.76 8.04
C ALA A 59 -8.59 -4.39 7.68
N TYR A 60 -8.82 -4.23 6.38
CA TYR A 60 -10.12 -3.86 5.82
C TYR A 60 -10.39 -4.67 4.56
N MET A 61 -11.65 -5.06 4.35
CA MET A 61 -12.10 -5.79 3.17
C MET A 61 -13.13 -4.95 2.40
N ASN A 62 -13.00 -4.89 1.07
CA ASN A 62 -13.95 -4.17 0.22
C ASN A 62 -15.30 -4.90 0.07
N VAL A 63 -15.35 -6.17 0.48
CA VAL A 63 -16.55 -7.01 0.54
C VAL A 63 -16.65 -7.60 1.94
N ASP A 64 -17.85 -7.61 2.51
CA ASP A 64 -18.10 -8.20 3.83
C ASP A 64 -17.83 -9.72 3.78
N PRO A 65 -16.89 -10.25 4.60
CA PRO A 65 -16.55 -11.67 4.60
C PRO A 65 -17.74 -12.57 4.95
N ALA A 66 -18.76 -12.07 5.66
CA ALA A 66 -19.99 -12.82 5.92
C ALA A 66 -20.75 -13.20 4.63
N THR A 67 -20.43 -12.58 3.50
CA THR A 67 -21.09 -12.80 2.20
C THR A 67 -20.41 -13.86 1.32
N PHE A 68 -19.22 -14.37 1.68
CA PHE A 68 -18.45 -15.27 0.82
C PHE A 68 -19.12 -16.63 0.61
N GLY A 69 -19.79 -17.15 1.66
CA GLY A 69 -20.38 -18.49 1.65
C GLY A 69 -19.37 -19.58 1.26
N ASP A 70 -19.86 -20.70 0.72
CA ASP A 70 -19.02 -21.85 0.36
C ASP A 70 -18.14 -21.62 -0.88
N LYS A 71 -18.36 -20.53 -1.62
CA LYS A 71 -17.65 -20.24 -2.88
C LYS A 71 -16.35 -19.46 -2.67
N GLY A 72 -16.08 -19.01 -1.44
CA GLY A 72 -14.94 -18.15 -1.15
C GLY A 72 -15.15 -16.69 -1.59
N PRO A 73 -14.10 -15.86 -1.51
CA PRO A 73 -14.19 -14.46 -1.87
C PRO A 73 -14.52 -14.27 -3.36
N PRO A 74 -15.27 -13.21 -3.72
CA PRO A 74 -15.54 -12.90 -5.12
C PRO A 74 -14.26 -12.47 -5.86
N ALA A 75 -14.29 -12.49 -7.20
CA ALA A 75 -13.13 -12.18 -8.03
C ALA A 75 -12.62 -10.74 -7.88
N ASP A 76 -13.47 -9.80 -7.47
CA ASP A 76 -13.15 -8.40 -7.21
C ASP A 76 -12.79 -8.12 -5.74
N PHE A 77 -12.57 -9.16 -4.94
CA PHE A 77 -12.14 -9.04 -3.56
C PHE A 77 -10.79 -8.34 -3.44
N GLN A 78 -10.73 -7.36 -2.55
CA GLN A 78 -9.55 -6.62 -2.18
C GLN A 78 -9.46 -6.51 -0.65
N MET A 79 -8.23 -6.58 -0.18
CA MET A 79 -7.89 -6.39 1.22
C MET A 79 -6.90 -5.23 1.35
N LEU A 80 -7.16 -4.33 2.28
CA LEU A 80 -6.29 -3.22 2.65
C LEU A 80 -5.71 -3.55 4.02
N ILE A 81 -4.39 -3.49 4.12
CA ILE A 81 -3.64 -3.70 5.36
C ILE A 81 -2.82 -2.44 5.63
N THR A 82 -2.85 -1.97 6.86
CA THR A 82 -2.02 -0.86 7.31
C THR A 82 -1.32 -1.20 8.62
N GLY A 83 -0.18 -0.58 8.88
CA GLY A 83 0.49 -0.69 10.17
C GLY A 83 1.85 -0.03 10.14
N SER A 84 2.70 -0.32 11.12
CA SER A 84 4.06 0.21 11.15
C SER A 84 5.11 -0.85 11.46
N GLY A 85 6.21 -0.89 10.73
CA GLY A 85 7.31 -1.84 10.91
C GLY A 85 8.58 -1.15 11.38
N ASP A 86 9.54 -1.94 11.87
CA ASP A 86 10.94 -1.55 11.84
C ASP A 86 11.43 -1.64 10.39
N GLY A 87 12.15 -0.64 9.90
CA GLY A 87 12.72 -0.66 8.57
C GLY A 87 13.72 -1.81 8.36
N GLU A 88 14.42 -2.23 9.42
CA GLU A 88 15.35 -3.36 9.37
C GLU A 88 14.59 -4.67 9.14
N ASP A 89 13.52 -4.90 9.89
CA ASP A 89 12.72 -6.12 9.77
C ASP A 89 11.90 -6.17 8.48
N THR A 90 11.47 -4.99 7.97
CA THR A 90 10.56 -4.92 6.82
C THR A 90 11.31 -4.83 5.49
N PHE A 91 12.43 -4.09 5.43
CA PHE A 91 13.17 -3.79 4.19
C PHE A 91 14.70 -3.84 4.37
N GLY A 92 15.22 -4.29 5.51
CA GLY A 92 16.67 -4.31 5.78
C GLY A 92 17.30 -2.92 6.00
N ILE A 93 16.48 -1.90 6.31
CA ILE A 93 16.92 -0.51 6.48
C ILE A 93 16.94 -0.14 7.97
N ALA A 94 18.10 -0.22 8.60
CA ALA A 94 18.24 0.13 10.01
C ALA A 94 18.02 1.62 10.31
N GLY A 95 17.44 1.93 11.48
CA GLY A 95 17.29 3.29 12.01
C GLY A 95 16.17 4.13 11.39
N VAL A 96 15.22 3.47 10.72
CA VAL A 96 13.97 4.08 10.26
C VAL A 96 12.79 3.24 10.71
N ARG A 97 11.69 3.91 11.01
CA ARG A 97 10.37 3.29 11.10
C ARG A 97 9.67 3.40 9.76
N MET A 98 8.88 2.41 9.39
CA MET A 98 8.08 2.46 8.16
C MET A 98 6.60 2.39 8.52
N ASP A 99 5.82 3.38 8.09
CA ASP A 99 4.36 3.23 8.09
C ASP A 99 3.96 2.64 6.74
N LEU A 100 3.13 1.59 6.75
CA LEU A 100 2.80 0.73 5.62
C LEU A 100 1.31 0.83 5.27
N CYS A 101 1.02 0.80 3.97
CA CYS A 101 -0.32 0.71 3.42
C CYS A 101 -0.29 -0.20 2.18
N THR A 102 -0.89 -1.38 2.31
CA THR A 102 -0.86 -2.43 1.31
C THR A 102 -2.28 -2.71 0.85
N VAL A 103 -2.53 -2.72 -0.45
CA VAL A 103 -3.75 -3.33 -1.01
C VAL A 103 -3.37 -4.60 -1.74
N ILE A 104 -4.07 -5.69 -1.43
CA ILE A 104 -4.00 -6.97 -2.12
C ILE A 104 -5.29 -7.12 -2.92
N ALA A 105 -5.18 -7.39 -4.21
CA ALA A 105 -6.33 -7.74 -5.04
C ALA A 105 -6.19 -9.17 -5.57
N MET A 106 -7.29 -9.92 -5.55
CA MET A 106 -7.35 -11.24 -6.17
C MET A 106 -7.35 -11.11 -7.69
N ASN A 107 -6.66 -12.01 -8.39
CA ASN A 107 -6.60 -12.06 -9.85
C ASN A 107 -6.15 -10.72 -10.51
N GLY A 108 -5.36 -9.91 -9.83
CA GLY A 108 -4.86 -8.66 -10.41
C GLY A 108 -3.75 -8.91 -11.43
N ASP A 109 -3.67 -8.04 -12.44
CA ASP A 109 -2.64 -8.05 -13.47
C ASP A 109 -1.49 -7.12 -13.06
N THR A 110 -0.30 -7.70 -12.86
CA THR A 110 0.91 -6.98 -12.44
C THR A 110 1.39 -5.97 -13.48
N GLU A 111 1.24 -6.26 -14.78
CA GLU A 111 1.66 -5.36 -15.86
C GLU A 111 0.72 -4.15 -15.93
N GLU A 112 -0.59 -4.40 -15.83
CA GLU A 112 -1.59 -3.33 -15.78
C GLU A 112 -1.35 -2.43 -14.58
N LEU A 113 -1.05 -3.02 -13.42
CA LEU A 113 -0.75 -2.30 -12.19
C LEU A 113 0.50 -1.43 -12.31
N GLN A 114 1.57 -1.99 -12.85
CA GLN A 114 2.81 -1.26 -13.08
C GLN A 114 2.58 -0.08 -14.02
N ALA A 115 1.76 -0.27 -15.08
CA ALA A 115 1.39 0.81 -16.00
C ALA A 115 0.60 1.91 -15.28
N ARG A 116 -0.43 1.55 -14.50
CA ARG A 116 -1.23 2.51 -13.71
C ARG A 116 -0.38 3.29 -12.71
N MET A 117 0.53 2.61 -12.01
CA MET A 117 1.48 3.23 -11.07
C MET A 117 2.41 4.22 -11.76
N ARG A 118 3.01 3.83 -12.89
CA ARG A 118 3.85 4.70 -13.70
C ARG A 118 3.09 5.95 -14.16
N ASP A 119 1.87 5.78 -14.65
CA ASP A 119 1.04 6.89 -15.13
C ASP A 119 0.62 7.82 -13.98
N ARG A 120 0.32 7.26 -12.80
CA ARG A 120 -0.08 8.02 -11.62
C ARG A 120 1.07 8.82 -10.99
N LEU A 121 2.26 8.23 -10.93
CA LEU A 121 3.44 8.84 -10.34
C LEU A 121 4.22 9.71 -11.33
N GLY A 122 4.13 9.41 -12.63
CA GLY A 122 5.00 9.97 -13.66
C GLY A 122 6.46 9.52 -13.49
N ILE A 123 6.69 8.39 -12.84
CA ILE A 123 8.00 7.86 -12.46
C ILE A 123 8.10 6.41 -12.96
N ALA A 124 9.22 6.09 -13.60
CA ALA A 124 9.52 4.72 -14.00
C ALA A 124 9.89 3.87 -12.77
N PRO A 125 9.44 2.61 -12.69
CA PRO A 125 9.90 1.71 -11.65
C PRO A 125 11.37 1.37 -11.80
N VAL A 126 11.96 0.89 -10.71
CA VAL A 126 13.28 0.26 -10.65
C VAL A 126 13.07 -1.22 -10.37
N ASN A 127 13.81 -2.08 -11.06
CA ASN A 127 13.84 -3.51 -10.75
C ASN A 127 15.05 -3.82 -9.88
N LEU A 128 14.84 -4.41 -8.71
CA LEU A 128 15.89 -4.81 -7.77
C LEU A 128 15.57 -6.23 -7.30
N ASP A 129 16.53 -7.14 -7.41
CA ASP A 129 16.41 -8.55 -7.00
C ASP A 129 15.16 -9.30 -7.54
N GLY A 130 14.69 -8.89 -8.72
CA GLY A 130 13.51 -9.48 -9.37
C GLY A 130 12.17 -8.83 -8.97
N GLU A 131 12.20 -7.87 -8.05
CA GLU A 131 11.04 -7.14 -7.57
C GLU A 131 10.95 -5.74 -8.20
N THR A 132 9.73 -5.22 -8.30
CA THR A 132 9.43 -3.92 -8.94
C THR A 132 9.13 -2.87 -7.88
N PHE A 133 9.94 -1.81 -7.86
CA PHE A 133 9.87 -0.75 -6.86
C PHE A 133 9.74 0.65 -7.45
N TRP A 134 9.24 1.57 -6.63
CA TRP A 134 9.36 3.01 -6.84
C TRP A 134 9.93 3.66 -5.58
N VAL A 135 10.98 4.44 -5.73
CA VAL A 135 11.47 5.31 -4.65
C VAL A 135 11.20 6.74 -5.04
N PHE A 136 10.45 7.47 -4.22
CA PHE A 136 10.00 8.80 -4.60
C PHE A 136 9.75 9.72 -3.41
N SER A 137 9.73 11.02 -3.69
CA SER A 137 9.28 12.05 -2.76
C SER A 137 8.11 12.83 -3.35
N ARG A 138 7.36 13.52 -2.50
CA ARG A 138 6.19 14.32 -2.90
C ARG A 138 6.42 15.79 -2.59
N ASN A 139 6.21 16.65 -3.59
CA ASN A 139 6.19 18.11 -3.44
C ASN A 139 4.85 18.65 -3.94
N GLY A 140 3.95 18.96 -3.01
CA GLY A 140 2.57 19.31 -3.33
C GLY A 140 1.85 18.17 -4.03
N SER A 141 1.36 18.41 -5.26
CA SER A 141 0.69 17.39 -6.08
C SER A 141 1.62 16.57 -6.98
N ARG A 142 2.91 16.93 -7.05
CA ARG A 142 3.89 16.27 -7.93
C ARG A 142 4.74 15.27 -7.17
N PHE A 143 5.12 14.20 -7.86
CA PHE A 143 6.10 13.22 -7.38
C PHE A 143 7.43 13.44 -8.08
N ARG A 144 8.50 13.12 -7.38
CA ARG A 144 9.87 13.16 -7.89
C ARG A 144 10.51 11.79 -7.67
N SER A 145 11.15 11.25 -8.69
CA SER A 145 11.97 10.04 -8.54
C SER A 145 13.11 10.30 -7.56
N GLU A 146 13.32 9.34 -6.68
CA GLU A 146 14.42 9.28 -5.72
C GLU A 146 15.13 7.92 -5.86
N SER A 147 15.11 7.35 -7.07
CA SER A 147 15.77 6.06 -7.39
C SER A 147 17.25 6.03 -7.01
N ASP A 148 17.93 7.17 -7.09
CA ASP A 148 19.34 7.32 -6.72
C ASP A 148 19.59 7.05 -5.22
N LEU A 149 18.54 7.02 -4.38
CA LEU A 149 18.65 6.63 -2.97
C LEU A 149 18.94 5.12 -2.80
N LEU A 150 18.66 4.29 -3.80
CA LEU A 150 18.97 2.86 -3.77
C LEU A 150 20.48 2.60 -3.85
N ASP A 151 21.24 3.54 -4.39
CA ASP A 151 22.70 3.46 -4.50
C ASP A 151 23.42 3.99 -3.24
N LEU A 152 22.67 4.49 -2.25
CA LEU A 152 23.23 5.02 -1.01
C LEU A 152 23.38 3.92 0.04
N ASP A 153 24.34 4.12 0.94
CA ASP A 153 24.48 3.27 2.12
C ASP A 153 23.22 3.39 3.00
N ALA A 154 22.76 2.27 3.55
CA ALA A 154 21.58 2.24 4.43
C ALA A 154 21.67 3.22 5.61
N ALA A 155 22.90 3.54 6.06
CA ALA A 155 23.16 4.50 7.12
C ALA A 155 22.78 5.96 6.76
N ASP A 156 22.64 6.30 5.48
CA ASP A 156 22.22 7.63 5.02
C ASP A 156 20.70 7.82 5.05
N LEU A 157 19.92 6.74 4.94
CA LEU A 157 18.46 6.78 4.85
C LEU A 157 17.79 7.40 6.08
N PRO A 158 18.22 7.15 7.33
CA PRO A 158 17.70 7.85 8.51
C PRO A 158 17.87 9.37 8.45
N ARG A 159 19.03 9.85 7.97
CA ARG A 159 19.27 11.30 7.83
C ARG A 159 18.32 11.89 6.79
N ILE A 160 18.16 11.20 5.66
CA ILE A 160 17.28 11.65 4.58
C ILE A 160 15.81 11.67 5.01
N ALA A 161 15.36 10.65 5.76
CA ALA A 161 14.00 10.56 6.29
C ALA A 161 13.66 11.71 7.27
N ARG A 162 14.66 12.32 7.93
CA ARG A 162 14.48 13.53 8.76
C ARG A 162 14.32 14.80 7.92
N GLU A 163 15.00 14.88 6.78
CA GLU A 163 15.03 16.07 5.92
C GLU A 163 13.83 16.13 4.96
N LYS A 164 13.37 14.96 4.49
CA LYS A 164 12.26 14.87 3.53
C LYS A 164 11.46 13.58 3.71
N LYS A 165 10.19 13.63 3.31
CA LYS A 165 9.33 12.44 3.23
C LYS A 165 9.70 11.62 1.98
N VAL A 166 10.26 10.44 2.22
CA VAL A 166 10.56 9.44 1.18
C VAL A 166 9.53 8.33 1.26
N TYR A 167 9.06 7.90 0.10
CA TYR A 167 8.12 6.81 -0.07
C TYR A 167 8.78 5.69 -0.86
N LEU A 168 8.45 4.46 -0.47
CA LEU A 168 8.77 3.23 -1.20
C LEU A 168 7.45 2.61 -1.65
N GLY A 169 7.26 2.49 -2.97
CA GLY A 169 6.20 1.69 -3.55
C GLY A 169 6.76 0.34 -4.00
N GLY A 170 6.01 -0.74 -3.84
CA GLY A 170 6.43 -2.07 -4.30
C GLY A 170 5.26 -2.90 -4.82
N LEU A 171 5.48 -3.63 -5.91
CA LEU A 171 4.55 -4.67 -6.37
C LEU A 171 5.03 -6.03 -5.87
N VAL A 172 4.14 -6.75 -5.18
CA VAL A 172 4.39 -8.08 -4.63
C VAL A 172 3.45 -9.05 -5.33
N PRO A 173 3.91 -9.84 -6.31
CA PRO A 173 3.10 -10.91 -6.88
C PRO A 173 2.90 -12.01 -5.83
N GLU A 174 1.66 -12.48 -5.70
CA GLU A 174 1.26 -13.55 -4.80
C GLU A 174 0.59 -14.66 -5.62
N ASP A 175 0.58 -15.90 -5.11
CA ASP A 175 -0.09 -17.01 -5.82
C ASP A 175 -1.60 -16.73 -5.99
N GLY A 176 -1.99 -16.28 -7.18
CA GLY A 176 -3.38 -15.91 -7.51
C GLY A 176 -3.81 -14.51 -7.06
N ALA A 177 -2.89 -13.67 -6.58
CA ALA A 177 -3.16 -12.30 -6.15
C ALA A 177 -1.99 -11.37 -6.48
N VAL A 178 -2.19 -10.07 -6.28
CA VAL A 178 -1.12 -9.08 -6.38
C VAL A 178 -1.29 -8.04 -5.28
N GLY A 179 -0.21 -7.82 -4.56
CA GLY A 179 -0.06 -6.78 -3.56
C GLY A 179 0.58 -5.53 -4.16
N LEU A 180 0.07 -4.36 -3.78
CA LEU A 180 0.72 -3.09 -3.98
C LEU A 180 0.94 -2.44 -2.61
N VAL A 181 2.21 -2.28 -2.26
CA VAL A 181 2.65 -1.72 -0.98
C VAL A 181 3.07 -0.27 -1.19
N LEU A 182 2.64 0.62 -0.29
CA LEU A 182 3.24 1.93 -0.08
C LEU A 182 3.78 1.99 1.34
N ALA A 183 5.06 2.29 1.45
CA ALA A 183 5.70 2.62 2.70
C ALA A 183 6.15 4.07 2.72
N ILE A 184 6.06 4.73 3.86
CA ILE A 184 6.72 6.01 4.12
C ILE A 184 7.82 5.80 5.15
N LEU A 185 9.03 6.26 4.82
CA LEU A 185 10.16 6.24 5.75
C LEU A 185 9.96 7.35 6.77
N ARG A 186 10.03 6.98 8.04
CA ARG A 186 10.02 7.87 9.19
C ARG A 186 11.35 7.73 9.92
N PRO A 187 11.92 8.82 10.45
CA PRO A 187 12.96 8.67 11.45
C PRO A 187 12.37 7.97 12.68
N ASP A 188 13.15 7.06 13.27
CA ASP A 188 12.88 6.55 14.62
C ASP A 188 12.87 7.67 15.68
#